data_AF-A0A7S3DTR5-F1
#
_entry.id   AF-A0A7S3DTR5-F1
#
_cell.length_a   1.000
_cell.length_b   1.000
_cell.length_c   1.000
_cell.angle_alpha   90.00
_cell.angle_beta   90.00
_cell.angle_gamma   90.00
#
_symmetry.space_group_name_H-M   'P 1'
#
loop_
_entity.id
_entity.type
_entity.pdbx_description
1 polymer ?
#
loop_
_entity_poly.entity_id
_entity_poly.type
_entity_poly.pdbx_seq_one_letter_code
_entity_poly.pdbx_strand_id
1 'polypeptide(L)'
;RIFCVAPWVKLIIILQNPMERLIHHYMAARRQGLPKSFSLQKWIQKDLHLVQHYGLLNMTREFHGSPEEDVAWYEYTQATTGGPIGRSMYEIQLRQWFQAILAIGKKPADTVLLIRASDFRRQPAGYYRRILQFLGVNHTADVPTNLE
;
A
#
# COMPACT_ATOMS: atom_id res chain seq x y z
N ARG A 1 15.82 -1.58 -1.30
CA ARG A 1 16.79 -2.44 -2.05
C ARG A 1 16.47 -2.58 -3.54
N ILE A 2 15.21 -2.51 -4.00
CA ILE A 2 14.90 -2.66 -5.44
C ILE A 2 15.63 -1.63 -6.34
N PHE A 3 15.68 -0.37 -5.91
CA PHE A 3 16.35 0.68 -6.68
C PHE A 3 17.88 0.57 -6.73
N CYS A 4 18.50 -0.20 -5.84
CA CYS A 4 19.94 -0.46 -5.90
C CYS A 4 20.29 -1.41 -7.06
N VAL A 5 19.34 -2.26 -7.46
CA VAL A 5 19.54 -3.28 -8.50
C VAL A 5 18.90 -2.85 -9.82
N ALA A 6 17.72 -2.24 -9.76
CA ALA A 6 16.95 -1.83 -10.93
C ALA A 6 16.43 -0.38 -10.76
N PRO A 7 17.31 0.63 -10.91
CA PRO A 7 16.94 2.03 -10.71
C PRO A 7 15.89 2.53 -11.71
N TRP A 8 15.68 1.85 -12.85
CA TRP A 8 14.70 2.22 -13.89
C TRP A 8 13.26 1.79 -13.61
N VAL A 9 13.00 1.03 -12.54
CA VAL A 9 11.67 0.51 -12.22
C VAL A 9 10.68 1.65 -11.95
N LYS A 10 9.47 1.51 -12.48
CA LYS A 10 8.31 2.35 -12.15
C LYS A 10 7.35 1.56 -11.23
N LEU A 11 6.73 2.25 -10.29
CA LEU A 11 5.79 1.68 -9.33
C LEU A 11 4.36 2.15 -9.65
N ILE A 12 3.43 1.20 -9.77
CA ILE A 12 2.00 1.49 -9.87
C ILE A 12 1.36 1.00 -8.58
N ILE A 13 0.75 1.90 -7.83
CA ILE A 13 0.19 1.62 -6.52
C ILE A 13 -1.31 1.88 -6.56
N ILE A 14 -2.09 0.82 -6.32
CA ILE A 14 -3.55 0.88 -6.26
C ILE A 14 -3.98 0.92 -4.79
N LEU A 15 -4.56 2.05 -4.39
CA LEU A 15 -5.01 2.29 -3.02
C LEU A 15 -6.52 2.11 -2.93
N GLN A 16 -6.95 1.27 -1.99
CA GLN A 16 -8.37 1.11 -1.65
C GLN A 16 -8.67 1.84 -0.34
N ASN A 17 -9.93 2.23 -0.11
CA ASN A 17 -10.38 2.67 1.20
C ASN A 17 -9.87 1.68 2.29
N PRO A 18 -9.24 2.18 3.37
CA PRO A 18 -8.55 1.33 4.34
C PRO A 18 -9.49 0.34 5.04
N MET A 19 -10.76 0.71 5.25
CA MET A 19 -11.78 -0.16 5.85
C MET A 19 -12.21 -1.26 4.89
N GLU A 20 -12.51 -0.92 3.63
CA GLU A 20 -12.82 -1.92 2.61
C GLU A 20 -11.65 -2.91 2.43
N ARG A 21 -10.42 -2.39 2.38
CA ARG A 21 -9.25 -3.24 2.19
C ARG A 21 -9.03 -4.19 3.38
N LEU A 22 -9.28 -3.72 4.60
CA LEU A 22 -9.23 -4.55 5.80
C LEU A 22 -10.26 -5.69 5.71
N ILE A 23 -11.50 -5.39 5.34
CA ILE A 23 -12.56 -6.38 5.17
C ILE A 23 -12.18 -7.39 4.08
N HIS A 24 -11.71 -6.93 2.92
CA HIS A 24 -11.26 -7.81 1.85
C HIS A 24 -10.10 -8.70 2.27
N HIS A 25 -9.14 -8.16 3.01
CA HIS A 25 -8.01 -8.92 3.54
C HIS A 25 -8.49 -9.99 4.54
N TYR A 26 -9.48 -9.67 5.39
CA TYR A 26 -10.08 -10.64 6.31
C TYR A 26 -10.75 -11.78 5.53
N MET A 27 -11.57 -11.44 4.53
CA MET A 27 -12.24 -12.44 3.71
C MET A 27 -11.24 -13.33 2.95
N ALA A 28 -10.14 -12.77 2.46
CA ALA A 28 -9.07 -13.53 1.83
C ALA A 28 -8.39 -14.47 2.85
N ALA A 29 -8.03 -13.98 4.04
CA ALA A 29 -7.45 -14.79 5.10
C ALA A 29 -8.38 -15.93 5.54
N ARG A 30 -9.70 -15.69 5.59
CA ARG A 30 -10.73 -16.71 5.85
C ARG A 30 -10.74 -17.82 4.81
N ARG A 31 -10.58 -17.47 3.52
CA ARG A 31 -10.46 -18.46 2.44
C ARG A 31 -9.14 -19.25 2.52
N GLN A 32 -8.10 -18.66 3.11
CA GLN A 32 -6.78 -19.25 3.30
C GLN A 32 -6.63 -20.03 4.63
N GLY A 33 -7.73 -20.25 5.37
CA GLY A 33 -7.72 -21.10 6.57
C GLY A 33 -7.71 -20.36 7.91
N LEU A 34 -7.93 -19.04 7.94
CA LEU A 34 -8.14 -18.33 9.21
C LEU A 34 -9.32 -18.96 9.98
N PRO A 35 -9.13 -19.40 11.24
CA PRO A 35 -10.13 -20.19 11.97
C PRO A 35 -11.49 -19.53 12.04
N LYS A 36 -12.56 -20.33 11.98
CA LYS A 36 -13.94 -19.81 12.02
C LYS A 36 -14.22 -18.98 13.28
N SER A 37 -13.61 -19.37 14.39
CA SER A 37 -13.68 -18.73 15.71
C SER A 37 -13.00 -17.36 15.79
N PHE A 38 -12.15 -17.03 14.81
CA PHE A 38 -11.42 -15.77 14.76
C PHE A 38 -12.20 -14.75 13.95
N SER A 39 -12.96 -13.90 14.65
CA SER A 39 -13.82 -12.88 14.05
C SER A 39 -13.02 -11.70 13.51
N LEU A 40 -13.66 -10.91 12.64
CA LEU A 40 -13.10 -9.65 12.13
C LEU A 40 -12.66 -8.72 13.27
N GLN A 41 -13.52 -8.56 14.28
CA GLN A 41 -13.24 -7.72 15.45
C GLN A 41 -12.02 -8.21 16.23
N LYS A 42 -11.91 -9.52 16.49
CA LYS A 42 -10.73 -10.10 17.18
C LYS A 42 -9.46 -9.90 16.37
N TRP A 43 -9.55 -9.97 15.04
CA TRP A 43 -8.41 -9.76 14.16
C TRP A 43 -7.94 -8.30 14.17
N ILE A 44 -8.88 -7.36 14.12
CA ILE A 44 -8.60 -5.92 14.25
C ILE A 44 -8.00 -5.64 15.62
N GLN A 45 -8.61 -6.11 16.70
CA GLN A 45 -8.14 -5.86 18.07
C GLN A 45 -6.72 -6.38 18.29
N LYS A 46 -6.42 -7.60 17.81
CA LYS A 46 -5.07 -8.16 17.91
C LYS A 46 -4.03 -7.27 17.23
N ASP A 47 -4.32 -6.80 16.01
CA ASP A 47 -3.38 -5.95 15.29
C ASP A 47 -3.31 -4.54 15.89
N LEU A 48 -4.44 -4.00 16.36
CA LEU A 48 -4.50 -2.69 17.02
C LEU A 48 -3.65 -2.67 18.28
N HIS A 49 -3.66 -3.75 19.07
CA HIS A 49 -2.78 -3.90 20.22
C HIS A 49 -1.30 -3.84 19.83
N LEU A 50 -0.90 -4.45 18.70
CA LEU A 50 0.48 -4.34 18.21
C LEU A 50 0.81 -2.90 17.79
N VAL A 51 -0.06 -2.27 17.01
CA VAL A 51 0.11 -0.86 16.59
C VAL A 51 0.25 0.06 17.80
N GLN A 52 -0.56 -0.15 18.85
CA GLN A 52 -0.47 0.58 20.11
C GLN A 52 0.82 0.27 20.88
N HIS A 53 1.18 -1.01 21.00
CA HIS A 53 2.34 -1.46 21.74
C HIS A 53 3.64 -0.84 21.18
N TYR A 54 3.77 -0.77 19.85
CA TYR A 54 4.91 -0.15 19.19
C TYR A 54 4.79 1.38 19.05
N GLY A 55 3.74 2.01 19.59
CA GLY A 55 3.62 3.46 19.61
C GLY A 55 3.22 4.11 18.28
N LEU A 56 2.77 3.35 17.28
CA LEU A 56 2.38 3.86 15.96
C LEU A 56 1.10 4.72 15.96
N LEU A 57 0.37 4.77 17.08
CA LEU A 57 -0.77 5.69 17.27
C LEU A 57 -0.38 6.98 17.98
N ASN A 58 0.90 7.24 18.21
CA ASN A 58 1.35 8.51 18.78
C ASN A 58 1.09 9.64 17.77
N MET A 59 0.08 10.46 18.04
CA MET A 59 -0.41 11.51 17.14
C MET A 59 0.31 12.86 17.33
N THR A 60 1.43 12.88 18.04
CA THR A 60 2.22 14.11 18.16
C THR A 60 2.83 14.48 16.81
N ARG A 61 2.79 15.77 16.46
CA ARG A 61 3.35 16.27 15.19
C ARG A 61 4.85 15.97 15.06
N GLU A 62 5.55 15.92 16.18
CA GLU A 62 6.98 15.64 16.25
C GLU A 62 7.30 14.17 15.94
N PHE A 63 6.39 13.26 16.24
CA PHE A 63 6.56 11.84 15.96
C PHE A 63 6.33 11.53 14.47
N HIS A 64 5.40 12.20 13.82
CA HIS A 64 5.07 11.89 12.43
C HIS A 64 6.22 12.23 11.47
N GLY A 65 6.69 11.24 10.72
CA GLY A 65 7.85 11.35 9.82
C GLY A 65 9.21 11.32 10.53
N SER A 66 9.24 11.09 11.85
CA SER A 66 10.46 11.01 12.64
C SER A 66 11.19 9.66 12.47
N PRO A 67 12.50 9.61 12.75
CA PRO A 67 13.22 8.34 12.87
C PRO A 67 12.59 7.38 13.87
N GLU A 68 11.99 7.89 14.95
CA GLU A 68 11.31 7.10 15.96
C GLU A 68 10.06 6.40 15.40
N GLU A 69 9.29 7.06 14.54
CA GLU A 69 8.16 6.44 13.83
C GLU A 69 8.63 5.33 12.87
N ASP A 70 9.77 5.54 12.20
CA ASP A 70 10.36 4.53 11.31
C ASP A 70 10.83 3.29 12.08
N VAL A 71 11.41 3.46 13.28
CA VAL A 71 11.77 2.36 14.17
C VAL A 71 10.54 1.61 14.67
N ALA A 72 9.54 2.33 15.18
CA ALA A 72 8.26 1.77 15.63
C ALA A 72 7.59 0.94 14.52
N TRP A 73 7.61 1.46 13.29
CA TRP A 73 7.07 0.77 12.13
C TRP A 73 7.85 -0.49 11.80
N TYR A 74 9.18 -0.43 11.82
CA TYR A 74 10.02 -1.59 11.59
C TYR A 74 9.69 -2.71 12.60
N GLU A 75 9.66 -2.41 13.90
CA GLU A 75 9.34 -3.38 14.94
C GLU A 75 7.94 -3.97 14.78
N TYR A 76 6.94 -3.14 14.50
CA TYR A 76 5.59 -3.59 14.19
C TYR A 76 5.56 -4.56 13.00
N THR A 77 6.28 -4.27 11.91
CA THR A 77 6.30 -5.14 10.73
C THR A 77 6.96 -6.49 10.99
N GLN A 78 7.94 -6.56 11.91
CA GLN A 78 8.55 -7.83 12.31
C GLN A 78 7.61 -8.65 13.21
N ALA A 79 6.80 -7.99 14.04
CA ALA A 79 5.94 -8.65 15.00
C ALA A 79 4.58 -9.11 14.43
N THR A 80 4.09 -8.48 13.36
CA THR A 80 2.75 -8.77 12.85
C THR A 80 2.71 -9.95 11.87
N THR A 81 1.85 -10.92 12.14
CA THR A 81 1.53 -12.02 11.21
C THR A 81 0.33 -11.61 10.35
N GLY A 82 0.57 -10.69 9.42
CA GLY A 82 -0.41 -10.25 8.42
C GLY A 82 -0.74 -8.75 8.46
N GLY A 83 -0.72 -8.12 9.62
CA GLY A 83 -0.80 -6.66 9.76
C GLY A 83 -1.97 -5.96 9.05
N PRO A 84 -3.24 -6.37 9.25
CA PRO A 84 -4.37 -5.78 8.54
C PRO A 84 -4.48 -4.25 8.67
N ILE A 85 -4.24 -3.69 9.85
CA ILE A 85 -4.25 -2.25 10.13
C ILE A 85 -2.99 -1.61 9.57
N GLY A 86 -1.81 -2.13 9.89
CA GLY A 86 -0.57 -1.51 9.41
C GLY A 86 -0.48 -1.47 7.89
N ARG A 87 -0.92 -2.52 7.19
CA ARG A 87 -1.01 -2.47 5.71
C ARG A 87 -1.88 -1.28 5.25
N SER A 88 -2.83 -0.79 6.06
CA SER A 88 -3.77 0.33 5.78
C SER A 88 -3.18 1.70 6.09
N MET A 89 -2.02 1.73 6.75
CA MET A 89 -1.25 2.93 6.96
C MET A 89 -0.44 3.22 5.70
N TYR A 90 -1.10 3.76 4.68
CA TYR A 90 -0.47 4.00 3.38
C TYR A 90 0.60 5.07 3.43
N GLU A 91 0.43 6.11 4.25
CA GLU A 91 1.35 7.24 4.34
C GLU A 91 2.77 6.75 4.66
N ILE A 92 2.97 6.05 5.78
CA ILE A 92 4.30 5.59 6.21
C ILE A 92 4.97 4.67 5.20
N GLN A 93 4.18 3.79 4.56
CA GLN A 93 4.66 2.91 3.50
C GLN A 93 5.09 3.71 2.26
N LEU A 94 4.29 4.69 1.82
CA LEU A 94 4.60 5.52 0.66
C LEU A 94 5.78 6.45 0.93
N ARG A 95 5.89 6.98 2.15
CA ARG A 95 7.01 7.84 2.58
C ARG A 95 8.34 7.13 2.42
N GLN A 96 8.44 5.87 2.85
CA GLN A 96 9.65 5.03 2.67
C GLN A 96 10.01 4.84 1.19
N TRP A 97 9.00 4.62 0.34
CA TRP A 97 9.21 4.52 -1.11
C TRP A 97 9.70 5.84 -1.72
N PHE A 98 9.10 6.96 -1.33
CA PHE A 98 9.49 8.28 -1.83
C PHE A 98 10.90 8.67 -1.39
N GLN A 99 11.27 8.42 -0.13
CA GLN A 99 12.63 8.65 0.36
C GLN A 99 13.64 7.81 -0.42
N ALA A 100 13.36 6.54 -0.71
CA ALA A 100 14.24 5.68 -1.49
C ALA A 100 14.43 6.18 -2.94
N ILE A 101 13.39 6.76 -3.55
CA ILE A 101 13.44 7.34 -4.91
C ILE A 101 14.22 8.65 -4.91
N LEU A 102 14.02 9.50 -3.91
CA LEU A 102 14.75 10.76 -3.75
C LEU A 102 16.24 10.50 -3.51
N ALA A 103 16.59 9.47 -2.73
CA ALA A 103 17.97 9.10 -2.44
C ALA A 103 18.79 8.71 -3.68
N ILE A 104 18.13 8.27 -4.76
CA ILE A 104 18.79 7.96 -6.05
C ILE A 104 18.70 9.11 -7.06
N GLY A 105 18.31 10.32 -6.62
CA GLY A 105 18.22 11.52 -7.46
C GLY A 105 17.01 11.55 -8.40
N LYS A 106 16.00 10.70 -8.19
CA LYS A 106 14.78 10.68 -9.01
C LYS A 106 13.65 11.44 -8.32
N LYS A 107 12.71 11.94 -9.13
CA LYS A 107 11.46 12.52 -8.64
C LYS A 107 10.42 11.41 -8.47
N PRO A 108 9.75 11.30 -7.31
CA PRO A 108 8.66 10.35 -7.10
C PRO A 108 7.56 10.44 -8.14
N ALA A 109 7.20 11.65 -8.60
CA ALA A 109 6.16 11.86 -9.60
C ALA A 109 6.43 11.16 -10.95
N ASP A 110 7.70 10.98 -11.31
CA ASP A 110 8.10 10.33 -12.57
C ASP A 110 8.19 8.80 -12.43
N THR A 111 8.23 8.31 -11.19
CA THR A 111 8.53 6.91 -10.86
C THR A 111 7.36 6.20 -10.18
N VAL A 112 6.38 6.93 -9.63
CA VAL A 112 5.22 6.38 -8.91
C VAL A 112 3.92 6.90 -9.49
N LEU A 113 3.04 5.97 -9.87
CA LEU A 113 1.66 6.25 -10.24
C LEU A 113 0.72 5.76 -9.12
N LEU A 114 0.05 6.70 -8.46
CA LEU A 114 -1.00 6.39 -7.48
C LEU A 114 -2.38 6.34 -8.17
N ILE A 115 -3.12 5.27 -7.91
CA ILE A 115 -4.46 5.04 -8.43
C ILE A 115 -5.40 4.72 -7.28
N ARG A 116 -6.55 5.40 -7.19
CA ARG A 116 -7.61 4.99 -6.26
C ARG A 116 -8.39 3.84 -6.89
N ALA A 117 -8.53 2.73 -6.16
CA ALA A 117 -9.24 1.54 -6.61
C ALA A 117 -10.69 1.85 -7.00
N SER A 118 -11.36 2.75 -6.27
CA SER A 118 -12.72 3.20 -6.57
C SER A 118 -12.83 3.88 -7.94
N ASP A 119 -11.85 4.72 -8.28
CA ASP A 119 -11.84 5.40 -9.57
C ASP A 119 -11.49 4.45 -10.70
N PHE A 120 -10.56 3.52 -10.47
CA PHE A 120 -10.22 2.48 -11.43
C PHE A 120 -11.44 1.62 -11.78
N ARG A 121 -12.22 1.19 -10.76
CA ARG A 121 -13.47 0.43 -10.98
C ARG A 121 -14.51 1.20 -11.78
N ARG A 122 -14.63 2.52 -11.54
CA ARG A 122 -15.60 3.37 -12.24
C ARG A 122 -15.19 3.68 -13.69
N GLN A 123 -13.89 3.73 -13.97
CA GLN A 123 -13.39 4.11 -15.30
C GLN A 123 -12.13 3.30 -15.68
N PRO A 124 -12.24 1.97 -15.86
CA PRO A 124 -11.09 1.08 -16.06
C PRO A 124 -10.29 1.45 -17.31
N ALA A 125 -10.98 1.71 -18.43
CA ALA A 125 -10.33 2.09 -19.70
C ALA A 125 -9.54 3.41 -19.61
N GLY A 126 -10.00 4.38 -18.80
CA GLY A 126 -9.30 5.65 -18.61
C GLY A 126 -7.99 5.47 -17.83
N TYR A 127 -8.05 4.72 -16.73
CA TYR A 127 -6.86 4.43 -15.93
C TYR A 127 -5.90 3.46 -16.62
N TYR A 128 -6.39 2.52 -17.40
CA TYR A 128 -5.54 1.65 -18.23
C TYR A 128 -4.69 2.48 -19.20
N ARG A 129 -5.30 3.43 -19.93
CA ARG A 129 -4.57 4.36 -20.79
C ARG A 129 -3.54 5.19 -20.01
N ARG A 130 -3.91 5.71 -18.84
CA ARG A 130 -2.99 6.43 -17.95
C ARG A 130 -1.80 5.57 -17.50
N ILE A 131 -2.02 4.28 -17.22
CA ILE A 131 -0.95 3.32 -16.90
C ILE A 131 -0.02 3.14 -18.09
N LEU A 132 -0.55 2.92 -19.30
CA LEU A 132 0.28 2.76 -20.51
C LEU A 132 1.12 4.01 -20.78
N GLN A 133 0.51 5.20 -20.69
CA GLN A 133 1.21 6.47 -20.82
C GLN A 133 2.31 6.61 -19.76
N PHE A 134 2.01 6.28 -18.50
CA PHE A 134 3.00 6.30 -17.42
C PHE A 134 4.15 5.31 -17.67
N LEU A 135 3.89 4.14 -18.25
CA LEU A 135 4.91 3.17 -18.63
C LEU A 135 5.70 3.58 -19.88
N GLY A 136 5.19 4.51 -20.69
CA GLY A 136 5.78 4.93 -21.95
C GLY A 136 5.49 3.96 -23.11
N VAL A 137 4.41 3.19 -23.01
CA VAL A 137 3.97 2.27 -24.06
C VAL A 137 3.06 3.02 -25.03
N ASN A 138 3.45 3.13 -26.29
CA ASN A 138 2.65 3.79 -27.32
C ASN A 138 1.38 2.98 -27.68
N HIS A 139 0.28 3.69 -27.91
CA HIS A 139 -1.10 3.18 -28.06
C HIS A 139 -1.40 2.34 -29.33
N THR A 140 -0.40 1.78 -30.01
CA THR A 140 -0.64 1.03 -31.26
C THR A 140 -1.14 -0.40 -31.07
N ALA A 141 -1.29 -0.89 -29.84
CA ALA A 141 -1.80 -2.23 -29.57
C ALA A 141 -3.24 -2.17 -29.00
N ASP A 142 -4.14 -2.85 -29.69
CA ASP A 142 -5.57 -3.02 -29.44
C ASP A 142 -5.95 -3.05 -27.95
N VAL A 143 -6.86 -2.17 -27.56
CA VAL A 143 -7.57 -2.30 -26.28
C VAL A 143 -8.53 -3.49 -26.42
N PRO A 144 -8.42 -4.56 -25.61
CA PRO A 144 -9.41 -5.63 -25.63
C PRO A 144 -10.76 -5.03 -25.26
N THR A 145 -11.73 -5.13 -26.18
CA THR A 145 -13.07 -4.55 -26.07
C THR A 145 -13.92 -5.20 -24.96
N ASN A 146 -13.40 -6.20 -24.25
CA ASN A 146 -14.13 -6.99 -23.27
C ASN A 146 -13.53 -6.82 -21.87
N LEU A 147 -13.85 -5.71 -21.21
CA LEU A 147 -13.74 -5.53 -19.76
C LEU A 147 -15.05 -4.94 -19.21
N GLU A 148 -16.18 -5.51 -19.65
CA GLU A 148 -17.50 -5.34 -19.03
C GLU A 148 -17.77 -6.49 -18.04
#